data_AF-A0A8H3AA15-F1
#
_entry.id   AF-A0A8H3AA15-F1
#
_cell.length_a   1.000
_cell.length_b   1.000
_cell.length_c   1.000
_cell.angle_alpha   90.00
_cell.angle_beta   90.00
_cell.angle_gamma   90.00
#
_symmetry.space_group_name_H-M   'P 1'
#
loop_
_entity.id
_entity.type
_entity.pdbx_description
1 polymer ?
#
loop_
_entity_poly.entity_id
_entity_poly.type
_entity_poly.pdbx_seq_one_letter_code
_entity_poly.pdbx_strand_id
1 'polypeptide(L)'
;MVTHVLFESASGYGLFTVKQQEVIGSKTKEVQDSIQDLHKFGKMVELKSFMPFKSAAHALENINDVSEGVCNDYLKNMLELNLPKHSKKAPVVLGVSEKNLAGSIVSTLSIECDTSEKSLELIRGVRLHAEKLLKGLETGDVSKAQLGLGHSYSRAKVKFNVNRSDNMIIQAIALLDQLDKDVNTNAMRTREWYGWHFPELAKLVPDSLQYAKCARLIGSKELLTENHIPELAAILDDDETRAKNVLDAARTSMGHDIAEIDLINISTFTDRVIELAEYRKSLTGYLTEKMNLVAPSLTSLIGERVGARLISHAGSLTNLSKYPASTVQILGAEKALFRALKTKGNTPKYGLIYHSSFIGRAGAKHKGHVPTAKFGDALRAQVEERLKFFETGEAPTKNSEAMRKVLESIGMDEDDDDSDEEMSPVDTAPVVPGEIPSPVKKEKKKKRKAEEAIELDESEEPPAKVKKSKEERKKDKEERKKEKKRKAAEVEVDEVPVEVEETPVKVKKSKDKDPEAKLKKKKSKSKLVEAE
;
A
#
# COMPACT_ATOMS: atom_id res chain seq x y z
N MET A 1 -42.77 13.83 34.95
CA MET A 1 -42.73 14.10 33.49
C MET A 1 -41.32 14.53 33.18
N VAL A 2 -40.71 14.00 32.13
CA VAL A 2 -39.36 14.39 31.73
C VAL A 2 -39.40 15.86 31.31
N THR A 3 -38.57 16.72 31.90
CA THR A 3 -38.58 18.15 31.58
C THR A 3 -37.54 18.51 30.53
N HIS A 4 -36.39 17.84 30.57
CA HIS A 4 -35.29 18.03 29.62
C HIS A 4 -34.76 16.68 29.14
N VAL A 5 -34.21 16.63 27.94
CA VAL A 5 -33.59 15.44 27.35
C VAL A 5 -32.17 15.79 26.93
N LEU A 6 -31.21 14.97 27.37
CA LEU A 6 -29.82 15.04 26.93
C LEU A 6 -29.65 14.18 25.66
N PHE A 7 -29.09 14.79 24.62
CA PHE A 7 -28.73 14.11 23.39
C PHE A 7 -27.24 14.23 23.14
N GLU A 8 -26.57 13.09 23.06
CA GLU A 8 -25.13 12.99 22.83
C GLU A 8 -24.91 12.68 21.35
N SER A 9 -24.13 13.53 20.68
CA SER A 9 -23.81 13.39 19.26
C SER A 9 -22.30 13.48 19.03
N ALA A 10 -21.83 12.97 17.89
CA ALA A 10 -20.43 13.09 17.50
C ALA A 10 -19.97 14.56 17.36
N SER A 11 -20.90 15.46 17.09
CA SER A 11 -20.63 16.91 16.95
C SER A 11 -20.64 17.64 18.29
N GLY A 12 -21.21 17.08 19.35
CA GLY A 12 -21.36 17.74 20.65
C GLY A 12 -22.59 17.28 21.45
N TYR A 13 -22.86 17.99 22.55
CA TYR A 13 -24.02 17.72 23.41
C TYR A 13 -25.18 18.68 23.08
N GLY A 14 -26.36 18.13 22.87
CA GLY A 14 -27.62 18.86 22.72
C GLY A 14 -28.51 18.70 23.94
N LEU A 15 -29.01 19.81 24.47
CA LEU A 15 -30.03 19.81 25.52
C LEU A 15 -31.36 20.29 24.93
N PHE A 16 -32.36 19.45 25.08
CA PHE A 16 -33.71 19.71 24.59
C PHE A 16 -34.68 19.86 25.75
N THR A 17 -35.64 20.79 25.63
CA THR A 17 -36.76 20.94 26.56
C THR A 17 -37.97 20.23 26.01
N VAL A 18 -38.63 19.42 26.84
CA VAL A 18 -39.83 18.67 26.49
C VAL A 18 -41.05 19.53 26.83
N LYS A 19 -41.85 19.88 25.82
CA LYS A 19 -43.08 20.66 25.98
C LYS A 19 -44.29 19.78 26.25
N GLN A 20 -44.39 18.68 25.51
CA GLN A 20 -45.53 17.78 25.53
C GLN A 20 -45.04 16.34 25.40
N GLN A 21 -45.62 15.44 26.19
CA GLN A 21 -45.31 14.02 26.14
C GLN A 21 -46.56 13.22 26.48
N GLU A 22 -46.92 12.30 25.61
CA GLU A 22 -48.04 11.38 25.83
C GLU A 22 -47.52 10.08 26.46
N VAL A 23 -47.99 9.80 27.68
CA VAL A 23 -47.43 8.73 28.53
C VAL A 23 -48.26 7.45 28.52
N ILE A 24 -49.58 7.60 28.40
CA ILE A 24 -50.54 6.47 28.50
C ILE A 24 -50.70 5.79 27.13
N GLY A 25 -50.72 6.59 26.05
CA GLY A 25 -50.84 6.15 24.67
C GLY A 25 -49.51 5.97 23.93
N SER A 26 -48.35 5.91 24.61
CA SER A 26 -47.05 5.90 23.89
C SER A 26 -46.91 4.77 22.87
N LYS A 27 -47.58 3.63 23.09
CA LYS A 27 -47.56 2.48 22.19
C LYS A 27 -48.62 2.52 21.08
N THR A 28 -49.45 3.55 21.02
CA THR A 28 -50.43 3.69 19.93
C THR A 28 -49.71 4.07 18.64
N LYS A 29 -50.25 3.59 17.51
CA LYS A 29 -49.67 3.86 16.19
C LYS A 29 -49.63 5.35 15.86
N GLU A 30 -50.66 6.09 16.27
CA GLU A 30 -50.81 7.52 16.05
C GLU A 30 -49.68 8.33 16.72
N VAL A 31 -49.30 7.95 17.94
CA VAL A 31 -48.19 8.59 18.67
C VAL A 31 -46.86 8.25 18.01
N GLN A 32 -46.64 6.99 17.61
CA GLN A 32 -45.42 6.59 16.89
C GLN A 32 -45.26 7.34 15.56
N ASP A 33 -46.34 7.47 14.79
CA ASP A 33 -46.34 8.21 13.53
C ASP A 33 -46.10 9.71 13.77
N SER A 34 -46.51 10.26 14.92
CA SER A 34 -46.25 11.65 15.30
C SER A 34 -44.78 11.94 15.60
N ILE A 35 -44.01 10.94 16.05
CA ILE A 35 -42.56 11.07 16.30
C ILE A 35 -41.77 11.00 15.01
N GLN A 36 -42.25 10.22 14.03
CA GLN A 36 -41.63 10.14 12.70
C GLN A 36 -41.81 11.43 11.90
N ASP A 37 -42.91 12.16 12.10
CA ASP A 37 -43.16 13.45 11.46
C ASP A 37 -42.45 14.60 12.20
N LEU A 38 -41.49 15.25 11.52
CA LEU A 38 -40.72 16.38 12.05
C LEU A 38 -41.60 17.51 12.56
N HIS A 39 -42.69 17.84 11.87
CA HIS A 39 -43.51 19.01 12.23
C HIS A 39 -44.32 18.76 13.51
N LYS A 40 -44.76 17.52 13.73
CA LYS A 40 -45.41 17.10 14.97
C LYS A 40 -44.40 16.95 16.10
N PHE A 41 -43.26 16.31 15.83
CA PHE A 41 -42.20 16.11 16.82
C PHE A 41 -41.56 17.43 17.30
N GLY A 42 -41.37 18.41 16.41
CA GLY A 42 -40.85 19.73 16.77
C GLY A 42 -41.77 20.55 17.69
N LYS A 43 -43.05 20.17 17.82
CA LYS A 43 -43.96 20.74 18.84
C LYS A 43 -43.78 20.09 20.20
N MET A 44 -43.33 18.83 20.23
CA MET A 44 -43.07 18.08 21.47
C MET A 44 -41.74 18.48 22.11
N VAL A 45 -40.72 18.76 21.29
CA VAL A 45 -39.35 18.98 21.75
C VAL A 45 -38.77 20.26 21.14
N GLU A 46 -38.15 21.10 21.97
CA GLU A 46 -37.47 22.32 21.53
C GLU A 46 -35.99 22.29 21.94
N LEU A 47 -35.08 22.64 21.02
CA LEU A 47 -33.65 22.78 21.32
C LEU A 47 -33.43 23.98 22.25
N LYS A 48 -32.93 23.73 23.45
CA LYS A 48 -32.59 24.78 24.43
C LYS A 48 -31.16 25.26 24.26
N SER A 49 -30.22 24.32 24.14
CA SER A 49 -28.80 24.63 24.02
C SER A 49 -28.08 23.52 23.25
N PHE A 50 -27.12 23.91 22.42
CA PHE A 50 -26.23 22.98 21.72
C PHE A 50 -24.80 23.43 21.96
N MET A 51 -23.97 22.49 22.43
CA MET A 51 -22.58 22.76 22.79
C MET A 51 -21.67 21.87 21.94
N PRO A 52 -21.11 22.40 20.83
CA PRO A 52 -20.28 21.62 19.91
C PRO A 52 -18.89 21.37 20.51
N PHE A 53 -18.31 20.20 20.23
CA PHE A 53 -16.96 19.90 20.70
C PHE A 53 -15.92 20.82 20.06
N LYS A 54 -14.91 21.21 20.84
CA LYS A 54 -13.86 22.15 20.41
C LYS A 54 -12.91 21.53 19.37
N SER A 55 -12.62 20.24 19.50
CA SER A 55 -11.67 19.52 18.66
C SER A 55 -12.00 18.03 18.59
N ALA A 56 -11.43 17.32 17.62
CA ALA A 56 -11.58 15.87 17.51
C ALA A 56 -11.00 15.11 18.71
N ALA A 57 -9.91 15.61 19.31
CA ALA A 57 -9.32 15.03 20.51
C ALA A 57 -10.26 15.18 21.72
N HIS A 58 -10.87 16.35 21.86
CA HIS A 58 -11.87 16.60 22.90
C HIS A 58 -13.13 15.75 22.70
N ALA A 59 -13.57 15.56 21.45
CA ALA A 59 -14.68 14.65 21.13
C ALA A 59 -14.32 13.19 21.48
N LEU A 60 -13.07 12.76 21.24
CA LEU A 60 -12.58 11.42 21.57
C LEU A 60 -12.52 11.19 23.09
N GLU A 61 -12.09 12.17 23.87
CA GLU A 61 -12.11 12.11 25.34
C GLU A 61 -13.55 11.96 25.85
N ASN A 62 -14.45 12.81 25.35
CA ASN A 62 -15.86 12.80 25.76
C ASN A 62 -16.56 11.48 25.42
N ILE A 63 -16.35 10.90 24.23
CA ILE A 63 -16.96 9.60 23.90
C ILE A 63 -16.37 8.45 24.75
N ASN A 64 -15.09 8.51 25.14
CA ASN A 64 -14.52 7.52 26.04
C ASN A 64 -15.18 7.61 27.42
N ASP A 65 -15.32 8.81 27.97
CA ASP A 65 -15.94 9.04 29.28
C ASP A 65 -17.42 8.64 29.27
N VAL A 66 -18.17 9.04 28.24
CA VAL A 66 -19.57 8.62 28.05
C VAL A 66 -19.68 7.10 27.94
N SER A 67 -18.78 6.45 27.20
CA SER A 67 -18.79 4.98 27.07
C SER A 67 -18.48 4.25 28.38
N GLU A 68 -17.72 4.89 29.27
CA GLU A 68 -17.38 4.37 30.60
C GLU A 68 -18.39 4.84 31.67
N GLY A 69 -19.35 5.70 31.31
CA GLY A 69 -20.39 6.22 32.18
C GLY A 69 -19.90 7.33 33.12
N VAL A 70 -18.78 7.98 32.82
CA VAL A 70 -18.21 9.08 33.60
C VAL A 70 -18.77 10.41 33.10
N CYS A 71 -19.16 11.28 34.04
CA CYS A 71 -19.60 12.63 33.70
C CYS A 71 -18.38 13.54 33.48
N ASN A 72 -18.04 13.82 32.21
CA ASN A 72 -16.97 14.74 31.86
C ASN A 72 -17.29 16.18 32.32
N ASP A 73 -16.28 16.95 32.73
CA ASP A 73 -16.41 18.36 33.16
C ASP A 73 -17.11 19.23 32.10
N TYR A 74 -16.90 18.93 30.82
CA TYR A 74 -17.57 19.63 29.72
C TYR A 74 -19.09 19.40 29.75
N LEU A 75 -19.53 18.16 29.96
CA LEU A 75 -20.95 17.84 30.12
C LEU A 75 -21.52 18.49 31.39
N LYS A 76 -20.76 18.45 32.50
CA LYS A 76 -21.14 19.10 33.76
C LYS A 76 -21.41 20.59 33.58
N ASN A 77 -20.48 21.31 32.95
CA ASN A 77 -20.61 22.74 32.66
C ASN A 77 -21.84 23.06 31.79
N MET A 78 -22.17 22.20 30.82
CA MET A 78 -23.37 22.36 30.00
C MET A 78 -24.64 22.28 30.85
N LEU A 79 -24.73 21.27 31.71
CA LEU A 79 -25.89 21.02 32.54
C LEU A 79 -26.08 22.13 33.59
N GLU A 80 -25.00 22.59 34.24
CA GLU A 80 -25.05 23.69 35.21
C GLU A 80 -25.47 25.03 34.58
N LEU A 81 -25.01 25.32 33.36
CA LEU A 81 -25.35 26.57 32.67
C LEU A 81 -26.82 26.61 32.21
N ASN A 82 -27.36 25.46 31.78
CA ASN A 82 -28.66 25.42 31.11
C ASN A 82 -29.80 24.93 32.01
N LEU A 83 -29.54 24.21 33.10
CA LEU A 83 -30.59 23.72 34.00
C LEU A 83 -30.77 24.67 35.20
N PRO A 84 -32.02 25.00 35.58
CA PRO A 84 -32.26 25.81 36.77
C PRO A 84 -31.87 25.04 38.03
N LYS A 85 -31.36 25.75 39.05
CA LYS A 85 -31.01 25.15 40.35
C LYS A 85 -32.24 24.44 40.93
N HIS A 86 -32.06 23.17 41.30
CA HIS A 86 -33.14 22.30 41.74
C HIS A 86 -33.90 22.90 42.93
N SER A 87 -35.21 23.06 42.79
CA SER A 87 -36.10 23.55 43.84
C SER A 87 -37.27 22.58 44.00
N LYS A 88 -37.66 22.31 45.25
CA LYS A 88 -38.79 21.41 45.58
C LYS A 88 -40.12 21.83 44.94
N LYS A 89 -40.25 23.08 44.46
CA LYS A 89 -41.45 23.60 43.78
C LYS A 89 -41.50 23.32 42.28
N ALA A 90 -40.37 22.95 41.64
CA ALA A 90 -40.28 22.63 40.23
C ALA A 90 -39.18 21.56 40.01
N PRO A 91 -39.51 20.25 40.10
CA PRO A 91 -38.53 19.19 39.89
C PRO A 91 -38.05 19.16 38.43
N VAL A 92 -36.73 19.16 38.25
CA VAL A 92 -36.09 19.03 36.94
C VAL A 92 -35.73 17.56 36.76
N VAL A 93 -36.35 16.91 35.78
CA VAL A 93 -36.09 15.51 35.44
C VAL A 93 -35.40 15.46 34.08
N LEU A 94 -34.18 14.96 34.05
CA LEU A 94 -33.36 14.85 32.84
C LEU A 94 -33.47 13.45 32.24
N GLY A 95 -33.92 13.36 30.99
CA GLY A 95 -33.89 12.14 30.19
C GLY A 95 -32.47 11.84 29.70
N VAL A 96 -31.91 10.69 30.06
CA VAL A 96 -30.57 10.24 29.65
C VAL A 96 -30.70 8.85 29.00
N SER A 97 -29.89 8.55 27.99
CA SER A 97 -29.92 7.25 27.31
C SER A 97 -29.30 6.13 28.13
N GLU A 98 -28.17 6.40 28.78
CA GLU A 98 -27.37 5.41 29.51
C GLU A 98 -27.61 5.47 31.02
N LYS A 99 -27.79 4.29 31.63
CA LYS A 99 -28.06 4.17 33.08
C LYS A 99 -26.85 4.51 33.93
N ASN A 100 -25.65 4.09 33.51
CA ASN A 100 -24.42 4.35 34.26
C ASN A 100 -24.11 5.86 34.27
N LEU A 101 -24.27 6.52 33.13
CA LEU A 101 -24.11 7.96 33.03
C LEU A 101 -25.16 8.71 33.85
N ALA A 102 -26.42 8.26 33.85
CA ALA A 102 -27.46 8.82 34.70
C ALA A 102 -27.07 8.74 36.19
N GLY A 103 -26.52 7.61 36.65
CA GLY A 103 -26.00 7.48 38.01
C GLY A 103 -24.90 8.49 38.34
N SER A 104 -23.95 8.68 37.42
CA SER A 104 -22.86 9.66 37.57
C SER A 104 -23.37 11.10 37.60
N ILE A 105 -24.35 11.46 36.75
CA ILE A 105 -24.97 12.78 36.73
C ILE A 105 -25.74 13.06 38.03
N VAL A 106 -26.51 12.09 38.52
CA VAL A 106 -27.22 12.19 39.81
C VAL A 106 -26.22 12.43 40.94
N SER A 107 -25.12 11.67 40.98
CA SER A 107 -24.11 11.81 42.02
C SER A 107 -23.40 13.17 42.02
N THR A 108 -23.18 13.75 40.84
CA THR A 108 -22.36 14.96 40.67
C THR A 108 -23.17 16.25 40.74
N LEU A 109 -24.37 16.26 40.15
CA LEU A 109 -25.21 17.45 39.98
C LEU A 109 -26.49 17.42 40.83
N SER A 110 -26.78 16.30 41.51
CA SER A 110 -28.02 16.12 42.29
C SER A 110 -29.29 16.38 41.47
N ILE A 111 -29.26 16.06 40.17
CA ILE A 111 -30.40 16.18 39.24
C ILE A 111 -31.03 14.81 39.08
N GLU A 112 -32.36 14.74 39.20
CA GLU A 112 -33.10 13.50 38.97
C GLU A 112 -33.02 13.12 37.49
N CYS A 113 -32.51 11.91 37.21
CA CYS A 113 -32.34 11.41 35.84
C CYS A 113 -33.31 10.27 35.57
N ASP A 114 -34.03 10.33 34.45
CA ASP A 114 -34.96 9.30 34.00
C ASP A 114 -34.42 8.55 32.77
N THR A 115 -34.30 7.23 32.91
CA THR A 115 -33.85 6.30 31.85
C THR A 115 -34.97 5.38 31.38
N SER A 116 -36.23 5.74 31.68
CA SER A 116 -37.41 4.98 31.28
C SER A 116 -37.60 4.92 29.77
N GLU A 117 -38.43 3.97 29.30
CA GLU A 117 -38.81 3.82 27.88
C GLU A 117 -39.32 5.16 27.28
N LYS A 118 -39.96 5.99 28.10
CA LYS A 118 -40.53 7.29 27.73
C LYS A 118 -39.43 8.30 27.37
N SER A 119 -38.33 8.33 28.12
CA SER A 119 -37.16 9.17 27.82
C SER A 119 -36.45 8.67 26.56
N LEU A 120 -36.30 7.34 26.43
CA LEU A 120 -35.62 6.72 25.29
C LEU A 120 -36.36 6.98 23.98
N GLU A 121 -37.69 6.99 24.02
CA GLU A 121 -38.53 7.30 22.86
C GLU A 121 -38.34 8.74 22.35
N LEU A 122 -38.26 9.71 23.28
CA LEU A 122 -37.93 11.09 22.95
C LEU A 122 -36.51 11.21 22.37
N ILE A 123 -35.52 10.56 22.99
CA ILE A 123 -34.13 10.53 22.50
C ILE A 123 -34.08 9.92 21.09
N ARG A 124 -34.87 8.88 20.82
CA ARG A 124 -34.98 8.25 19.50
C ARG A 124 -35.54 9.22 18.46
N GLY A 125 -36.59 9.96 18.79
CA GLY A 125 -37.15 11.01 17.93
C GLY A 125 -36.14 12.13 17.64
N VAL A 126 -35.42 12.58 18.68
CA VAL A 126 -34.33 13.56 18.53
C VAL A 126 -33.23 13.02 17.62
N ARG A 127 -32.84 11.75 17.76
CA ARG A 127 -31.83 11.11 16.91
C ARG A 127 -32.26 11.04 15.45
N LEU A 128 -33.52 10.70 15.17
CA LEU A 128 -34.07 10.62 13.82
C LEU A 128 -34.02 11.98 13.11
N HIS A 129 -34.34 13.05 13.84
CA HIS A 129 -34.43 14.41 13.30
C HIS A 129 -33.22 15.29 13.66
N ALA A 130 -32.12 14.71 14.13
CA ALA A 130 -31.00 15.44 14.72
C ALA A 130 -30.41 16.50 13.79
N GLU A 131 -30.25 16.16 12.51
CA GLU A 131 -29.71 17.05 11.48
C GLU A 131 -30.57 18.31 11.26
N LYS A 132 -31.89 18.21 11.45
CA LYS A 132 -32.84 19.33 11.28
C LYS A 132 -33.12 20.08 12.58
N LEU A 133 -32.97 19.41 13.72
CA LEU A 133 -33.23 19.99 15.05
C LEU A 133 -32.02 20.74 15.61
N LEU A 134 -30.80 20.33 15.25
CA LEU A 134 -29.57 21.01 15.64
C LEU A 134 -29.34 22.22 14.72
N LYS A 135 -29.56 23.42 15.26
CA LYS A 135 -29.36 24.67 14.52
C LYS A 135 -27.85 24.96 14.37
N GLY A 136 -27.42 25.36 13.17
CA GLY A 136 -26.04 25.79 12.91
C GLY A 136 -25.09 24.71 12.38
N LEU A 137 -25.60 23.54 12.00
CA LEU A 137 -24.85 22.50 11.28
C LEU A 137 -25.38 22.39 9.85
N GLU A 138 -24.51 22.18 8.87
CA GLU A 138 -24.93 21.89 7.51
C GLU A 138 -25.37 20.43 7.37
N THR A 139 -26.15 20.14 6.34
CA THR A 139 -26.56 18.77 6.03
C THR A 139 -25.33 17.92 5.69
N GLY A 140 -25.17 16.79 6.38
CA GLY A 140 -24.05 15.85 6.23
C GLY A 140 -22.87 16.06 7.19
N ASP A 141 -22.82 17.15 7.96
CA ASP A 141 -21.73 17.40 8.91
C ASP A 141 -21.74 16.40 10.07
N VAL A 142 -22.93 16.04 10.56
CA VAL A 142 -23.10 15.05 11.63
C VAL A 142 -22.55 13.69 11.18
N SER A 143 -22.81 13.27 9.93
CA SER A 143 -22.31 12.00 9.39
C SER A 143 -20.79 11.99 9.21
N LYS A 144 -20.20 13.10 8.75
CA LYS A 144 -18.74 13.24 8.65
C LYS A 144 -18.08 13.19 10.03
N ALA A 145 -18.65 13.89 11.02
CA ALA A 145 -18.19 13.86 12.40
C ALA A 145 -18.28 12.46 13.01
N GLN A 146 -19.36 11.73 12.74
CA GLN A 146 -19.53 10.33 13.16
C GLN A 146 -18.45 9.42 12.57
N LEU A 147 -18.14 9.55 11.28
CA LEU A 147 -17.09 8.75 10.64
C LEU A 147 -15.72 9.01 11.27
N GLY A 148 -15.35 10.29 11.46
CA GLY A 148 -14.08 10.69 12.05
C GLY A 148 -13.93 10.24 13.51
N LEU A 149 -14.98 10.42 14.30
CA LEU A 149 -14.99 10.01 15.71
C LEU A 149 -15.00 8.49 15.84
N GLY A 150 -15.78 7.77 15.03
CA GLY A 150 -15.81 6.31 15.01
C GLY A 150 -14.44 5.70 14.71
N HIS A 151 -13.75 6.20 13.67
CA HIS A 151 -12.38 5.76 13.39
C HIS A 151 -11.43 6.04 14.55
N SER A 152 -11.51 7.22 15.15
CA SER A 152 -10.62 7.62 16.25
C SER A 152 -10.85 6.79 17.50
N TYR A 153 -12.13 6.56 17.86
CA TYR A 153 -12.54 5.74 18.99
C TYR A 153 -12.08 4.28 18.82
N SER A 154 -12.36 3.68 17.66
CA SER A 154 -11.94 2.30 17.39
C SER A 154 -10.41 2.16 17.38
N ARG A 155 -9.67 3.12 16.81
CA ARG A 155 -8.20 3.10 16.84
C ARG A 155 -7.66 3.19 18.26
N ALA A 156 -8.24 4.05 19.10
CA ALA A 156 -7.86 4.20 20.50
C ALA A 156 -8.15 2.92 21.31
N LYS A 157 -9.37 2.36 21.20
CA LYS A 157 -9.77 1.15 21.93
C LYS A 157 -8.99 -0.10 21.50
N VAL A 158 -8.76 -0.29 20.19
CA VAL A 158 -7.98 -1.42 19.66
C VAL A 158 -6.47 -1.23 19.90
N LYS A 159 -6.04 -0.08 20.43
CA LYS A 159 -4.62 0.33 20.53
C LYS A 159 -3.90 0.05 19.23
N PHE A 160 -4.44 0.56 18.12
CA PHE A 160 -3.90 0.31 16.79
C PHE A 160 -2.42 0.68 16.76
N ASN A 161 -1.56 -0.34 16.75
CA ASN A 161 -0.13 -0.13 16.88
C ASN A 161 0.40 0.43 15.56
N VAL A 162 0.75 1.72 15.57
CA VAL A 162 1.34 2.42 14.42
C VAL A 162 2.63 1.72 13.94
N ASN A 163 3.32 1.03 14.85
CA ASN A 163 4.54 0.29 14.54
C ASN A 163 4.25 -1.02 13.80
N ARG A 164 3.02 -1.55 13.82
CA ARG A 164 2.60 -2.72 13.03
C ARG A 164 2.10 -2.28 11.64
N SER A 165 2.88 -1.43 10.96
CA SER A 165 2.61 -0.92 9.61
C SER A 165 3.27 -1.79 8.54
N ASP A 166 2.70 -2.96 8.28
CA ASP A 166 3.15 -3.89 7.23
C ASP A 166 2.91 -3.34 5.81
N ASN A 167 1.92 -2.47 5.61
CA ASN A 167 1.67 -1.83 4.31
C ASN A 167 2.90 -1.06 3.77
N MET A 168 3.68 -0.41 4.63
CA MET A 168 4.90 0.31 4.20
C MET A 168 5.96 -0.63 3.64
N ILE A 169 6.08 -1.84 4.20
CA ILE A 169 6.98 -2.88 3.71
C ILE A 169 6.51 -3.38 2.33
N ILE A 170 5.21 -3.59 2.16
CA ILE A 170 4.61 -4.05 0.90
C ILE A 170 4.87 -3.05 -0.24
N GLN A 171 4.65 -1.76 0.03
CA GLN A 171 4.91 -0.71 -0.97
C GLN A 171 6.42 -0.57 -1.25
N ALA A 172 7.26 -0.61 -0.21
CA ALA A 172 8.70 -0.49 -0.37
C ALA A 172 9.31 -1.62 -1.21
N ILE A 173 8.90 -2.88 -1.01
CA ILE A 173 9.44 -3.99 -1.80
C ILE A 173 8.91 -3.98 -3.24
N ALA A 174 7.65 -3.60 -3.45
CA ALA A 174 7.09 -3.46 -4.80
C ALA A 174 7.83 -2.35 -5.58
N LEU A 175 8.10 -1.22 -4.93
CA LEU A 175 8.89 -0.13 -5.50
C LEU A 175 10.34 -0.56 -5.76
N LEU A 176 10.96 -1.31 -4.85
CA LEU A 176 12.33 -1.82 -5.04
C LEU A 176 12.43 -2.77 -6.23
N ASP A 177 11.48 -3.71 -6.38
CA ASP A 177 11.43 -4.63 -7.53
C ASP A 177 11.17 -3.88 -8.87
N GLN A 178 10.46 -2.74 -8.84
CA GLN A 178 10.28 -1.87 -10.01
C GLN A 178 11.55 -1.09 -10.34
N LEU A 179 12.18 -0.46 -9.33
CA LEU A 179 13.44 0.26 -9.48
C LEU A 179 14.57 -0.65 -10.00
N ASP A 180 14.62 -1.92 -9.58
CA ASP A 180 15.58 -2.90 -10.09
C ASP A 180 15.51 -3.02 -11.62
N LYS A 181 14.28 -3.05 -12.19
CA LYS A 181 14.06 -3.14 -13.65
C LYS A 181 14.34 -1.82 -14.34
N ASP A 182 13.88 -0.72 -13.75
CA ASP A 182 14.00 0.61 -14.33
C ASP A 182 15.47 1.05 -14.38
N VAL A 183 16.24 0.83 -13.31
CA VAL A 183 17.67 1.12 -13.29
C VAL A 183 18.41 0.32 -14.37
N ASN A 184 18.10 -0.96 -14.54
CA ASN A 184 18.74 -1.77 -15.57
C ASN A 184 18.37 -1.30 -16.99
N THR A 185 17.08 -1.05 -17.23
CA THR A 185 16.58 -0.60 -18.54
C THR A 185 17.15 0.77 -18.91
N ASN A 186 17.14 1.70 -17.96
CA ASN A 186 17.69 3.03 -18.17
C ASN A 186 19.21 2.99 -18.34
N ALA A 187 19.94 2.14 -17.59
CA ALA A 187 21.38 2.02 -17.76
C ALA A 187 21.77 1.39 -19.11
N MET A 188 20.99 0.43 -19.62
CA MET A 188 21.14 -0.08 -20.98
C MET A 188 20.86 1.01 -22.02
N ARG A 189 19.83 1.84 -21.81
CA ARG A 189 19.55 2.99 -22.68
C ARG A 189 20.70 4.01 -22.68
N THR A 190 21.29 4.29 -21.52
CA THR A 190 22.46 5.17 -21.39
C THR A 190 23.64 4.63 -22.20
N ARG A 191 23.87 3.30 -22.17
CA ARG A 191 24.93 2.64 -22.95
C ARG A 191 24.72 2.76 -24.45
N GLU A 192 23.51 2.58 -24.93
CA GLU A 192 23.20 2.75 -26.35
C GLU A 192 23.36 4.22 -26.79
N TRP A 193 22.86 5.15 -25.97
CA TRP A 193 22.84 6.57 -26.34
C TRP A 193 24.24 7.20 -26.31
N TYR A 194 25.01 6.97 -25.24
CA TYR A 194 26.38 7.46 -25.13
C TYR A 194 27.36 6.61 -25.96
N GLY A 195 27.06 5.33 -26.19
CA GLY A 195 27.85 4.44 -27.04
C GLY A 195 27.95 4.89 -28.50
N TRP A 196 27.06 5.77 -28.97
CA TRP A 196 27.20 6.39 -30.29
C TRP A 196 28.38 7.38 -30.36
N HIS A 197 28.67 8.05 -29.23
CA HIS A 197 29.83 8.95 -29.07
C HIS A 197 31.11 8.19 -28.76
N PHE A 198 31.04 7.25 -27.82
CA PHE A 198 32.19 6.52 -27.30
C PHE A 198 31.87 5.03 -27.14
N PRO A 199 31.88 4.25 -28.23
CA PRO A 199 31.46 2.84 -28.23
C PRO A 199 32.39 1.92 -27.43
N GLU A 200 33.69 2.23 -27.36
CA GLU A 200 34.69 1.41 -26.69
C GLU A 200 34.50 1.37 -25.17
N LEU A 201 33.89 2.41 -24.58
CA LEU A 201 33.65 2.50 -23.13
C LEU A 201 32.79 1.35 -22.60
N ALA A 202 31.81 0.88 -23.38
CA ALA A 202 30.92 -0.20 -22.97
C ALA A 202 31.65 -1.54 -22.80
N LYS A 203 32.75 -1.74 -23.55
CA LYS A 203 33.59 -2.94 -23.45
C LYS A 203 34.56 -2.86 -22.27
N LEU A 204 35.05 -1.66 -21.95
CA LEU A 204 35.98 -1.42 -20.84
C LEU A 204 35.29 -1.40 -19.47
N VAL A 205 34.05 -0.90 -19.41
CA VAL A 205 33.27 -0.75 -18.16
C VAL A 205 32.01 -1.63 -18.22
N PRO A 206 32.10 -2.90 -17.77
CA PRO A 206 30.98 -3.85 -17.84
C PRO A 206 29.90 -3.60 -16.79
N ASP A 207 30.17 -2.87 -15.70
CA ASP A 207 29.14 -2.46 -14.75
C ASP A 207 28.37 -1.25 -15.26
N SER A 208 27.04 -1.30 -15.15
CA SER A 208 26.15 -0.31 -15.78
C SER A 208 26.08 0.99 -14.99
N LEU A 209 26.27 0.92 -13.67
CA LEU A 209 26.30 2.09 -12.80
C LEU A 209 27.64 2.84 -12.90
N GLN A 210 28.75 2.11 -12.88
CA GLN A 210 30.07 2.67 -13.15
C GLN A 210 30.10 3.34 -14.53
N TYR A 211 29.53 2.69 -15.56
CA TYR A 211 29.41 3.27 -16.89
C TYR A 211 28.70 4.64 -16.89
N ALA A 212 27.54 4.74 -16.21
CA ALA A 212 26.80 6.00 -16.12
C ALA A 212 27.61 7.10 -15.40
N LYS A 213 28.37 6.75 -14.36
CA LYS A 213 29.27 7.68 -13.64
C LYS A 213 30.45 8.12 -14.51
N CYS A 214 31.06 7.20 -15.26
CA CYS A 214 32.12 7.54 -16.21
C CYS A 214 31.60 8.45 -17.33
N ALA A 215 30.43 8.16 -17.92
CA ALA A 215 29.85 8.98 -18.97
C ALA A 215 29.55 10.42 -18.50
N ARG A 216 29.06 10.57 -17.25
CA ARG A 216 28.86 11.88 -16.62
C ARG A 216 30.16 12.66 -16.45
N LEU A 217 31.25 11.99 -16.03
CA LEU A 217 32.54 12.63 -15.76
C LEU A 217 33.29 12.99 -17.04
N ILE A 218 33.27 12.10 -18.03
CA ILE A 218 33.98 12.29 -19.31
C ILE A 218 33.31 13.39 -20.13
N GLY A 219 31.98 13.40 -20.22
CA GLY A 219 31.27 14.30 -21.12
C GLY A 219 31.69 14.05 -22.58
N SER A 220 32.34 15.03 -23.21
CA SER A 220 32.92 14.86 -24.55
C SER A 220 34.27 14.14 -24.48
N LYS A 221 34.49 13.15 -25.35
CA LYS A 221 35.76 12.41 -25.45
C LYS A 221 36.99 13.31 -25.66
N GLU A 222 36.80 14.47 -26.32
CA GLU A 222 37.86 15.44 -26.62
C GLU A 222 38.38 16.18 -25.37
N LEU A 223 37.53 16.35 -24.36
CA LEU A 223 37.87 17.07 -23.13
C LEU A 223 38.62 16.18 -22.14
N LEU A 224 38.78 14.89 -22.44
CA LEU A 224 39.41 13.93 -21.56
C LEU A 224 40.94 14.12 -21.55
N THR A 225 41.47 14.55 -20.40
CA THR A 225 42.91 14.76 -20.16
C THR A 225 43.42 13.88 -19.01
N GLU A 226 44.75 13.79 -18.88
CA GLU A 226 45.41 12.99 -17.83
C GLU A 226 45.04 13.42 -16.40
N ASN A 227 44.55 14.65 -16.23
CA ASN A 227 44.07 15.18 -14.95
C ASN A 227 42.81 14.46 -14.43
N HIS A 228 42.02 13.83 -15.31
CA HIS A 228 40.81 13.10 -14.94
C HIS A 228 41.05 11.62 -14.61
N ILE A 229 42.29 11.12 -14.77
CA ILE A 229 42.66 9.74 -14.44
C ILE A 229 42.38 9.40 -12.96
N PRO A 230 42.72 10.26 -11.98
CA PRO A 230 42.46 9.95 -10.56
C PRO A 230 40.96 9.83 -10.26
N GLU A 231 40.13 10.69 -10.86
CA GLU A 231 38.68 10.67 -10.67
C GLU A 231 38.03 9.44 -11.34
N LEU A 232 38.53 9.05 -12.52
CA LEU A 232 38.10 7.82 -13.19
C LEU A 232 38.53 6.56 -12.44
N ALA A 233 39.75 6.54 -11.89
CA ALA A 233 40.23 5.43 -11.07
C ALA A 233 39.33 5.25 -9.83
N ALA A 234 38.96 6.34 -9.15
CA ALA A 234 38.05 6.27 -8.00
C ALA A 234 36.66 5.69 -8.35
N ILE A 235 36.17 5.87 -9.59
CA ILE A 235 34.90 5.28 -10.05
C ILE A 235 35.07 3.81 -10.42
N LEU A 236 36.24 3.42 -10.92
CA LEU A 236 36.58 2.08 -11.42
C LEU A 236 37.26 1.20 -10.36
N ASP A 237 36.93 1.39 -9.09
CA ASP A 237 37.46 0.62 -7.96
C ASP A 237 39.00 0.74 -7.80
N ASP A 238 39.53 1.96 -7.94
CA ASP A 238 40.94 2.33 -7.85
C ASP A 238 41.87 1.64 -8.88
N ASP A 239 41.29 1.16 -9.99
CA ASP A 239 42.05 0.57 -11.07
C ASP A 239 42.58 1.62 -12.05
N GLU A 240 43.80 2.10 -11.77
CA GLU A 240 44.51 3.04 -12.64
C GLU A 240 44.76 2.49 -14.04
N THR A 241 44.86 1.17 -14.21
CA THR A 241 45.13 0.57 -15.53
C THR A 241 43.91 0.64 -16.42
N ARG A 242 42.72 0.36 -15.87
CA ARG A 242 41.45 0.56 -16.59
C ARG A 242 41.21 2.03 -16.92
N ALA A 243 41.52 2.96 -16.01
CA ALA A 243 41.39 4.39 -16.28
C ALA A 243 42.31 4.86 -17.43
N LYS A 244 43.56 4.40 -17.48
CA LYS A 244 44.48 4.67 -18.59
C LYS A 244 44.00 4.06 -19.91
N ASN A 245 43.50 2.83 -19.89
CA ASN A 245 42.92 2.18 -21.07
C ASN A 245 41.71 2.96 -21.62
N VAL A 246 40.89 3.58 -20.76
CA VAL A 246 39.78 4.44 -21.18
C VAL A 246 40.29 5.71 -21.86
N LEU A 247 41.36 6.33 -21.35
CA LEU A 247 41.99 7.50 -21.98
C LEU A 247 42.58 7.15 -23.35
N ASP A 248 43.30 6.04 -23.45
CA ASP A 248 43.87 5.57 -24.71
C ASP A 248 42.78 5.19 -25.72
N ALA A 249 41.69 4.58 -25.25
CA ALA A 249 40.51 4.30 -26.07
C ALA A 249 39.81 5.57 -26.53
N ALA A 250 39.75 6.64 -25.72
CA ALA A 250 39.17 7.92 -26.12
C ALA A 250 40.01 8.59 -27.23
N ARG A 251 41.34 8.53 -27.15
CA ARG A 251 42.26 9.04 -28.19
C ARG A 251 42.18 8.26 -29.50
N THR A 252 41.86 6.96 -29.44
CA THR A 252 41.76 6.07 -30.60
C THR A 252 40.31 5.78 -31.02
N SER A 253 39.34 6.44 -30.39
CA SER A 253 37.92 6.13 -30.56
C SER A 253 37.44 6.45 -31.97
N MET A 254 36.66 5.52 -32.52
CA MET A 254 36.00 5.66 -33.82
C MET A 254 34.57 6.24 -33.71
N GLY A 255 34.15 6.63 -32.50
CA GLY A 255 32.81 7.17 -32.27
C GLY A 255 32.58 8.55 -32.89
N HIS A 256 31.31 8.93 -33.06
CA HIS A 256 30.95 10.19 -33.72
C HIS A 256 30.94 11.36 -32.74
N ASP A 257 31.22 12.57 -33.23
CA ASP A 257 31.16 13.78 -32.40
C ASP A 257 29.69 14.19 -32.19
N ILE A 258 29.33 14.48 -30.93
CA ILE A 258 27.96 14.80 -30.53
C ILE A 258 27.85 16.31 -30.31
N ALA A 259 26.70 16.89 -30.67
CA ALA A 259 26.40 18.29 -30.41
C ALA A 259 26.25 18.57 -28.90
N GLU A 260 26.68 19.75 -28.44
CA GLU A 260 26.63 20.12 -27.02
C GLU A 260 25.21 19.98 -26.41
N ILE A 261 24.17 20.30 -27.17
CA ILE A 261 22.78 20.17 -26.70
C ILE A 261 22.39 18.71 -26.41
N ASP A 262 22.85 17.78 -27.24
CA ASP A 262 22.57 16.36 -27.08
C ASP A 262 23.40 15.78 -25.93
N LEU A 263 24.63 16.25 -25.76
CA LEU A 263 25.47 15.88 -24.62
C LEU A 263 24.86 16.33 -23.28
N ILE A 264 24.26 17.51 -23.22
CA ILE A 264 23.54 18.00 -22.03
C ILE A 264 22.34 17.10 -21.70
N ASN A 265 21.62 16.61 -22.71
CA ASN A 265 20.50 15.70 -22.50
C ASN A 265 20.98 14.32 -22.02
N ILE A 266 22.08 13.81 -22.59
CA ILE A 266 22.69 12.54 -22.16
C ILE A 266 23.21 12.67 -20.73
N SER A 267 23.90 13.76 -20.37
CA SER A 267 24.41 13.97 -19.02
C SER A 267 23.27 14.07 -18.00
N THR A 268 22.21 14.82 -18.32
CA THR A 268 21.00 14.89 -17.48
C THR A 268 20.38 13.50 -17.29
N PHE A 269 20.30 12.69 -18.35
CA PHE A 269 19.79 11.32 -18.24
C PHE A 269 20.71 10.42 -17.39
N THR A 270 22.03 10.52 -17.55
CA THR A 270 23.00 9.78 -16.71
C THR A 270 22.86 10.14 -15.24
N ASP A 271 22.66 11.42 -14.91
CA ASP A 271 22.44 11.89 -13.55
C ASP A 271 21.18 11.26 -12.95
N ARG A 272 20.07 11.22 -13.70
CA ARG A 272 18.85 10.55 -13.23
C ARG A 272 19.05 9.06 -12.97
N VAL A 273 19.83 8.36 -13.79
CA VAL A 273 20.15 6.95 -13.57
C VAL A 273 20.96 6.75 -12.29
N ILE A 274 21.93 7.62 -12.02
CA ILE A 274 22.74 7.59 -10.79
C ILE A 274 21.85 7.87 -9.57
N GLU A 275 21.04 8.93 -9.61
CA GLU A 275 20.10 9.28 -8.53
C GLU A 275 19.12 8.13 -8.23
N LEU A 276 18.56 7.49 -9.26
CA LEU A 276 17.66 6.34 -9.08
C LEU A 276 18.36 5.14 -8.43
N ALA A 277 19.61 4.89 -8.79
CA ALA A 277 20.39 3.81 -8.20
C ALA A 277 20.83 4.09 -6.75
N GLU A 278 21.10 5.35 -6.41
CA GLU A 278 21.34 5.78 -5.03
C GLU A 278 20.05 5.69 -4.19
N TYR A 279 18.92 6.14 -4.74
CA TYR A 279 17.62 6.00 -4.11
C TYR A 279 17.26 4.53 -3.85
N ARG A 280 17.56 3.64 -4.80
CA ARG A 280 17.43 2.19 -4.61
C ARG A 280 18.26 1.66 -3.43
N LYS A 281 19.51 2.11 -3.26
CA LYS A 281 20.36 1.74 -2.11
C LYS A 281 19.75 2.26 -0.80
N SER A 282 19.31 3.51 -0.78
CA SER A 282 18.62 4.11 0.36
C SER A 282 17.34 3.35 0.75
N LEU A 283 16.51 3.00 -0.24
CA LEU A 283 15.28 2.24 -0.03
C LEU A 283 15.55 0.82 0.49
N THR A 284 16.66 0.20 0.06
CA THR A 284 17.10 -1.09 0.61
C THR A 284 17.46 -0.96 2.09
N GLY A 285 18.19 0.09 2.48
CA GLY A 285 18.49 0.37 3.89
C GLY A 285 17.23 0.61 4.73
N TYR A 286 16.31 1.42 4.21
CA TYR A 286 15.00 1.66 4.84
C TYR A 286 14.20 0.36 5.03
N LEU A 287 14.16 -0.51 4.02
CA LEU A 287 13.46 -1.78 4.11
C LEU A 287 14.06 -2.68 5.21
N THR A 288 15.38 -2.73 5.32
CA THR A 288 16.08 -3.51 6.35
C THR A 288 15.73 -3.01 7.75
N GLU A 289 15.84 -1.70 8.00
CA GLU A 289 15.48 -1.11 9.29
C GLU A 289 14.01 -1.38 9.63
N LYS A 290 13.11 -1.14 8.67
CA LYS A 290 11.68 -1.32 8.89
C LYS A 290 11.29 -2.77 9.13
N MET A 291 11.92 -3.72 8.43
CA MET A 291 11.68 -5.14 8.64
C MET A 291 12.14 -5.59 10.03
N ASN A 292 13.28 -5.10 10.52
CA ASN A 292 13.76 -5.41 11.87
C ASN A 292 12.83 -4.88 12.97
N LEU A 293 12.14 -3.76 12.73
CA LEU A 293 11.12 -3.24 13.65
C LEU A 293 9.79 -4.02 13.60
N VAL A 294 9.35 -4.45 12.42
CA VAL A 294 8.02 -5.04 12.22
C VAL A 294 8.02 -6.57 12.37
N ALA A 295 9.03 -7.25 11.83
CA ALA A 295 9.10 -8.72 11.78
C ALA A 295 10.55 -9.26 11.95
N PRO A 296 11.21 -9.01 13.10
CA PRO A 296 12.60 -9.42 13.33
C PRO A 296 12.80 -10.94 13.25
N SER A 297 11.82 -11.73 13.69
CA SER A 297 11.89 -13.20 13.62
C SER A 297 11.87 -13.72 12.18
N LEU A 298 11.10 -13.07 11.30
CA LEU A 298 11.07 -13.44 9.87
C LEU A 298 12.37 -13.06 9.17
N THR A 299 12.90 -11.87 9.50
CA THR A 299 14.22 -11.43 9.04
C THR A 299 15.31 -12.43 9.41
N SER A 300 15.39 -12.81 10.69
CA SER A 300 16.44 -13.71 11.17
C SER A 300 16.37 -15.10 10.52
N LEU A 301 15.18 -15.54 10.10
CA LEU A 301 14.98 -16.88 9.55
C LEU A 301 15.24 -16.96 8.03
N ILE A 302 14.78 -15.97 7.26
CA ILE A 302 14.74 -16.04 5.78
C ILE A 302 15.50 -14.88 5.12
N GLY A 303 15.80 -13.82 5.88
CA GLY A 303 16.38 -12.56 5.39
C GLY A 303 15.32 -11.51 5.04
N GLU A 304 15.74 -10.25 5.01
CA GLU A 304 14.87 -9.07 4.86
C GLU A 304 14.16 -9.04 3.50
N ARG A 305 14.90 -9.23 2.40
CA ARG A 305 14.35 -9.14 1.03
C ARG A 305 13.31 -10.22 0.76
N VAL A 306 13.63 -11.48 1.12
CA VAL A 306 12.72 -12.60 0.89
C VAL A 306 11.54 -12.54 1.85
N GLY A 307 11.75 -12.15 3.11
CA GLY A 307 10.69 -11.88 4.08
C GLY A 307 9.71 -10.81 3.60
N ALA A 308 10.21 -9.69 3.06
CA ALA A 308 9.39 -8.63 2.49
C ALA A 308 8.56 -9.11 1.31
N ARG A 309 9.15 -9.92 0.43
CA ARG A 309 8.45 -10.46 -0.74
C ARG A 309 7.36 -11.47 -0.34
N LEU A 310 7.57 -12.25 0.73
CA LEU A 310 6.53 -13.13 1.29
C LEU A 310 5.35 -12.33 1.86
N ILE A 311 5.62 -11.25 2.62
CA ILE A 311 4.57 -10.37 3.16
C ILE A 311 3.79 -9.70 2.02
N SER A 312 4.49 -9.18 1.02
CA SER A 312 3.87 -8.53 -0.14
C SER A 312 2.97 -9.48 -0.94
N HIS A 313 3.45 -10.69 -1.21
CA HIS A 313 2.67 -11.67 -1.96
C HIS A 313 1.47 -12.22 -1.15
N ALA A 314 1.55 -12.22 0.18
CA ALA A 314 0.40 -12.52 1.05
C ALA A 314 -0.57 -11.33 1.24
N GLY A 315 -0.15 -10.12 0.86
CA GLY A 315 -0.91 -8.87 0.97
C GLY A 315 -0.97 -8.25 2.37
N SER A 316 -0.62 -8.99 3.42
CA SER A 316 -0.41 -8.47 4.78
C SER A 316 0.32 -9.51 5.63
N LEU A 317 0.94 -9.06 6.72
CA LEU A 317 1.57 -9.94 7.70
C LEU A 317 0.52 -10.83 8.40
N THR A 318 -0.69 -10.30 8.63
CA THR A 318 -1.80 -11.06 9.19
C THR A 318 -2.27 -12.17 8.26
N ASN A 319 -2.35 -11.92 6.94
CA ASN A 319 -2.70 -12.97 5.98
C ASN A 319 -1.60 -14.03 5.90
N LEU A 320 -0.32 -13.62 5.91
CA LEU A 320 0.80 -14.56 5.95
C LEU A 320 0.72 -15.48 7.18
N SER A 321 0.37 -14.93 8.34
CA SER A 321 0.17 -15.73 9.57
C SER A 321 -1.01 -16.71 9.52
N LYS A 322 -2.02 -16.43 8.67
CA LYS A 322 -3.20 -17.28 8.50
C LYS A 322 -3.00 -18.37 7.46
N TYR A 323 -2.01 -18.24 6.58
CA TYR A 323 -1.73 -19.25 5.57
C TYR A 323 -1.15 -20.52 6.20
N PRO A 324 -1.61 -21.72 5.76
CA PRO A 324 -0.99 -22.95 6.20
C PRO A 324 0.42 -23.07 5.62
N ALA A 325 1.29 -23.81 6.31
CA ALA A 325 2.68 -23.99 5.92
C ALA A 325 2.84 -24.52 4.48
N SER A 326 1.92 -25.38 4.03
CA SER A 326 1.90 -25.91 2.65
C SER A 326 1.67 -24.82 1.59
N THR A 327 0.85 -23.82 1.88
CA THR A 327 0.64 -22.67 0.99
C THR A 327 1.87 -21.75 1.00
N VAL A 328 2.46 -21.51 2.18
CA VAL A 328 3.68 -20.70 2.33
C VAL A 328 4.86 -21.31 1.55
N GLN A 329 4.96 -22.64 1.49
CA GLN A 329 5.98 -23.35 0.74
C GLN A 329 5.95 -23.04 -0.77
N ILE A 330 4.77 -22.97 -1.37
CA ILE A 330 4.57 -22.79 -2.83
C ILE A 330 4.31 -21.33 -3.24
N LEU A 331 4.36 -20.41 -2.28
CA LEU A 331 3.98 -19.01 -2.45
C LEU A 331 4.90 -18.34 -3.49
N GLY A 332 4.33 -17.74 -4.53
CA GLY A 332 5.01 -17.22 -5.73
C GLY A 332 5.23 -18.21 -6.88
N ALA A 333 4.93 -19.50 -6.69
CA ALA A 333 4.96 -20.53 -7.74
C ALA A 333 3.56 -20.99 -8.19
N GLU A 334 2.51 -20.24 -7.86
CA GLU A 334 1.11 -20.64 -8.06
C GLU A 334 0.80 -20.85 -9.55
N LYS A 335 1.32 -20.00 -10.43
CA LYS A 335 1.13 -20.15 -11.89
C LYS A 335 1.69 -21.48 -12.39
N ALA A 336 2.88 -21.86 -11.92
CA ALA A 336 3.51 -23.13 -12.27
C ALA A 336 2.74 -24.33 -11.68
N LEU A 337 2.25 -24.19 -10.45
CA LEU A 337 1.40 -25.18 -9.80
C LEU A 337 0.10 -25.41 -10.57
N PHE A 338 -0.63 -24.36 -10.91
CA PHE A 338 -1.89 -24.47 -11.65
C PHE A 338 -1.67 -25.01 -13.07
N ARG A 339 -0.55 -24.68 -13.70
CA ARG A 339 -0.17 -25.28 -14.99
C ARG A 339 0.07 -26.78 -14.85
N ALA A 340 0.86 -27.20 -13.85
CA ALA A 340 1.13 -28.61 -13.58
C ALA A 340 -0.15 -29.40 -13.26
N LEU A 341 -1.06 -28.84 -12.46
CA LEU A 341 -2.34 -29.46 -12.16
C LEU A 341 -3.21 -29.63 -13.41
N LYS A 342 -3.23 -28.62 -14.31
CA LYS A 342 -3.97 -28.69 -15.59
C LYS A 342 -3.38 -29.73 -16.54
N THR A 343 -2.05 -29.82 -16.60
CA THR A 343 -1.35 -30.75 -17.52
C THR A 343 -1.06 -32.10 -16.88
N LYS A 344 -1.49 -32.34 -15.64
CA LYS A 344 -1.08 -33.49 -14.81
C LYS A 344 0.44 -33.73 -14.81
N GLY A 345 1.20 -32.64 -14.78
CA GLY A 345 2.65 -32.65 -14.71
C GLY A 345 3.17 -32.54 -13.27
N ASN A 346 4.50 -32.49 -13.13
CA ASN A 346 5.14 -32.36 -11.81
C ASN A 346 4.84 -30.99 -11.19
N THR A 347 4.39 -30.99 -9.93
CA THR A 347 4.13 -29.78 -9.17
C THR A 347 5.44 -29.14 -8.67
N PRO A 348 5.49 -27.80 -8.58
CA PRO A 348 6.63 -27.11 -7.98
C PRO A 348 6.70 -27.44 -6.48
N LYS A 349 7.93 -27.63 -5.97
CA LYS A 349 8.18 -27.97 -4.56
C LYS A 349 8.43 -26.75 -3.66
N TYR A 350 8.74 -25.61 -4.25
CA TYR A 350 9.06 -24.37 -3.55
C TYR A 350 8.69 -23.16 -4.42
N GLY A 351 8.40 -22.03 -3.78
CA GLY A 351 8.23 -20.72 -4.41
C GLY A 351 9.32 -19.74 -3.98
N LEU A 352 8.92 -18.59 -3.45
CA LEU A 352 9.81 -17.49 -3.04
C LEU A 352 10.86 -17.89 -2.00
N ILE A 353 10.55 -18.87 -1.16
CA ILE A 353 11.42 -19.36 -0.08
C ILE A 353 12.72 -19.97 -0.64
N TYR A 354 12.71 -20.44 -1.89
CA TYR A 354 13.91 -20.97 -2.55
C TYR A 354 15.02 -19.93 -2.70
N HIS A 355 14.67 -18.66 -2.77
CA HIS A 355 15.64 -17.56 -2.87
C HIS A 355 16.27 -17.18 -1.53
N SER A 356 15.94 -17.88 -0.44
CA SER A 356 16.66 -17.71 0.82
C SER A 356 18.08 -18.27 0.72
N SER A 357 19.02 -17.58 1.35
CA SER A 357 20.44 -17.99 1.41
C SER A 357 20.61 -19.39 2.00
N PHE A 358 19.84 -19.73 3.03
CA PHE A 358 19.88 -21.02 3.71
C PHE A 358 19.51 -22.19 2.79
N ILE A 359 18.46 -22.07 1.98
CA ILE A 359 18.03 -23.14 1.06
C ILE A 359 18.89 -23.17 -0.20
N GLY A 360 19.44 -22.02 -0.61
CA GLY A 360 20.41 -21.93 -1.71
C GLY A 360 21.64 -22.82 -1.49
N ARG A 361 22.15 -22.88 -0.26
CA ARG A 361 23.34 -23.66 0.15
C ARG A 361 23.10 -25.17 0.27
N ALA A 362 21.87 -25.61 0.50
CA ALA A 362 21.57 -27.04 0.68
C ALA A 362 21.80 -27.85 -0.61
N GLY A 363 22.20 -29.12 -0.52
CA GLY A 363 22.36 -29.99 -1.70
C GLY A 363 21.04 -30.22 -2.46
N ALA A 364 21.09 -30.38 -3.79
CA ALA A 364 19.90 -30.43 -4.67
C ALA A 364 18.86 -31.50 -4.27
N LYS A 365 19.30 -32.62 -3.69
CA LYS A 365 18.42 -33.67 -3.14
C LYS A 365 17.66 -33.23 -1.89
N HIS A 366 18.27 -32.37 -1.07
CA HIS A 366 17.72 -31.87 0.19
C HIS A 366 16.93 -30.57 0.02
N LYS A 367 17.13 -29.80 -1.07
CA LYS A 367 16.38 -28.56 -1.35
C LYS A 367 14.86 -28.74 -1.43
N GLY A 368 14.38 -29.95 -1.77
CA GLY A 368 12.96 -30.29 -1.79
C GLY A 368 12.46 -31.05 -0.55
N HIS A 369 13.36 -31.40 0.37
CA HIS A 369 13.11 -32.29 1.50
C HIS A 369 13.78 -31.78 2.78
N VAL A 370 13.88 -30.46 2.98
CA VAL A 370 14.22 -29.89 4.28
C VAL A 370 13.03 -30.21 5.20
N PRO A 371 13.14 -31.14 6.15
CA PRO A 371 11.98 -31.63 6.87
C PRO A 371 11.50 -30.56 7.84
N THR A 372 10.46 -29.83 7.44
CA THR A 372 9.78 -28.80 8.24
C THR A 372 9.18 -29.39 9.53
N ALA A 373 8.95 -30.70 9.56
CA ALA A 373 8.46 -31.42 10.75
C ALA A 373 9.47 -31.42 11.90
N LYS A 374 10.78 -31.58 11.64
CA LYS A 374 11.78 -31.68 12.73
C LYS A 374 11.89 -30.41 13.56
N PHE A 375 11.78 -29.24 12.93
CA PHE A 375 11.71 -27.95 13.64
C PHE A 375 10.40 -27.81 14.42
N GLY A 376 9.28 -28.26 13.86
CA GLY A 376 7.99 -28.28 14.56
C GLY A 376 7.97 -29.24 15.76
N ASP A 377 8.57 -30.43 15.62
CA ASP A 377 8.68 -31.45 16.65
C ASP A 377 9.61 -31.00 17.78
N ALA A 378 10.71 -30.31 17.46
CA ALA A 378 11.61 -29.73 18.45
C ALA A 378 10.97 -28.55 19.21
N LEU A 379 10.22 -27.68 18.52
CA LEU A 379 9.47 -26.60 19.18
C LEU A 379 8.32 -27.16 20.03
N ARG A 380 7.68 -28.25 19.60
CA ARG A 380 6.69 -28.98 20.39
C ARG A 380 7.31 -29.61 21.64
N ALA A 381 8.46 -30.29 21.48
CA ALA A 381 9.22 -30.83 22.59
C ALA A 381 9.63 -29.74 23.59
N GLN A 382 10.00 -28.55 23.11
CA GLN A 382 10.32 -27.41 23.97
C GLN A 382 9.10 -26.88 24.75
N VAL A 383 7.90 -26.92 24.16
CA VAL A 383 6.66 -26.58 24.86
C VAL A 383 6.33 -27.62 25.94
N GLU A 384 6.56 -28.90 25.65
CA GLU A 384 6.42 -29.99 26.63
C GLU A 384 7.46 -29.91 27.75
N GLU A 385 8.71 -29.53 27.45
CA GLU A 385 9.76 -29.23 28.44
C GLU A 385 9.39 -28.03 29.31
N ARG A 386 8.77 -26.99 28.74
CA ARG A 386 8.26 -25.85 29.51
C ARG A 386 7.07 -26.22 30.40
N LEU A 387 6.19 -27.10 29.94
CA LEU A 387 5.10 -27.65 30.75
C LEU A 387 5.67 -28.48 31.90
N LYS A 388 6.67 -29.33 31.63
CA LYS A 388 7.38 -30.10 32.66
C LYS A 388 8.15 -29.22 33.63
N PHE A 389 8.74 -28.11 33.20
CA PHE A 389 9.38 -27.15 34.12
C PHE A 389 8.42 -26.65 35.21
N PHE A 390 7.13 -26.44 34.89
CA PHE A 390 6.14 -26.06 35.90
C PHE A 390 5.78 -27.20 36.87
N GLU A 391 6.06 -28.46 36.52
CA GLU A 391 5.80 -29.64 37.34
C GLU A 391 7.04 -30.14 38.11
N THR A 392 8.23 -30.07 37.51
CA THR A 392 9.47 -30.70 38.01
C THR A 392 10.61 -29.72 38.28
N GLY A 393 10.53 -28.47 37.82
CA GLY A 393 11.55 -27.45 38.01
C GLY A 393 12.81 -27.58 37.13
N GLU A 394 12.86 -28.54 36.21
CA GLU A 394 13.99 -28.70 35.27
C GLU A 394 13.99 -27.61 34.19
N ALA A 395 15.10 -26.87 34.07
CA ALA A 395 15.20 -25.73 33.18
C ALA A 395 15.04 -26.13 31.69
N PRO A 396 14.11 -25.51 30.94
CA PRO A 396 13.87 -25.87 29.55
C PRO A 396 15.04 -25.47 28.66
N THR A 397 15.25 -26.21 27.57
CA THR A 397 16.28 -25.89 26.57
C THR A 397 16.06 -24.50 25.96
N LYS A 398 17.15 -23.75 25.71
CA LYS A 398 17.07 -22.44 25.06
C LYS A 398 16.71 -22.61 23.59
N ASN A 399 15.90 -21.69 23.05
CA ASN A 399 15.46 -21.75 21.65
C ASN A 399 16.63 -21.78 20.65
N SER A 400 17.70 -21.05 20.92
CA SER A 400 18.92 -21.07 20.11
C SER A 400 19.59 -22.46 20.05
N GLU A 401 19.53 -23.21 21.14
CA GLU A 401 20.16 -24.52 21.27
C GLU A 401 19.27 -25.63 20.71
N ALA A 402 17.95 -25.54 20.90
CA ALA A 402 16.98 -26.43 20.26
C ALA A 402 17.05 -26.32 18.72
N MET A 403 17.14 -25.10 18.20
CA MET A 403 17.30 -24.87 16.76
C MET A 403 18.65 -25.40 16.25
N ARG A 404 19.74 -25.26 17.03
CA ARG A 404 21.07 -25.82 16.71
C ARG A 404 21.06 -27.34 16.66
N LYS A 405 20.45 -28.00 17.65
CA LYS A 405 20.31 -29.47 17.71
C LYS A 405 19.49 -30.03 16.55
N VAL A 406 18.49 -29.27 16.08
CA VAL A 406 17.74 -29.64 14.87
C VAL A 406 18.61 -29.51 13.62
N LEU A 407 19.43 -28.46 13.52
CA LEU A 407 20.37 -28.27 12.42
C LEU A 407 21.44 -29.39 12.39
N GLU A 408 21.99 -29.75 13.54
CA GLU A 408 22.91 -30.88 13.74
C GLU A 408 22.26 -32.22 13.33
N SER A 409 20.99 -32.45 13.73
CA SER A 409 20.22 -33.63 13.32
C SER A 409 19.85 -33.69 11.82
N ILE A 410 20.02 -32.57 11.12
CA ILE A 410 19.81 -32.45 9.67
C ILE A 410 21.15 -32.62 8.92
N GLY A 411 22.28 -32.73 9.63
CA GLY A 411 23.61 -32.96 9.06
C GLY A 411 24.17 -31.73 8.35
N MET A 412 23.87 -30.54 8.88
CA MET A 412 24.48 -29.29 8.43
C MET A 412 25.44 -28.80 9.51
N ASP A 413 26.62 -29.40 9.60
CA ASP A 413 27.78 -28.74 10.20
C ASP A 413 28.91 -28.68 9.19
N GLU A 414 29.58 -27.53 9.23
CA GLU A 414 30.88 -27.23 8.64
C GLU A 414 31.95 -28.02 9.42
N ASP A 415 32.98 -28.47 8.69
CA ASP A 415 34.25 -29.06 9.13
C ASP A 415 34.30 -30.56 9.48
N ASP A 416 34.85 -31.34 8.53
CA ASP A 416 35.99 -32.22 8.82
C ASP A 416 36.87 -32.36 7.55
N ASP A 417 38.04 -31.75 7.65
CA ASP A 417 39.19 -31.83 6.74
C ASP A 417 39.91 -33.20 6.84
N ASP A 418 40.47 -33.59 5.68
CA ASP A 418 41.69 -34.37 5.43
C ASP A 418 41.85 -35.85 5.86
N SER A 419 41.92 -36.70 4.83
CA SER A 419 43.11 -37.54 4.63
C SER A 419 43.49 -37.59 3.14
N ASP A 420 44.70 -37.11 2.86
CA ASP A 420 45.40 -36.94 1.59
C ASP A 420 45.60 -38.23 0.76
N GLU A 421 45.58 -38.07 -0.57
CA GLU A 421 46.69 -38.55 -1.44
C GLU A 421 47.00 -37.47 -2.52
N GLU A 422 48.02 -36.68 -2.18
CA GLU A 422 49.02 -35.91 -2.93
C GLU A 422 48.86 -35.45 -4.42
N MET A 423 48.91 -34.11 -4.55
CA MET A 423 49.81 -33.25 -5.38
C MET A 423 49.80 -33.35 -6.92
N SER A 424 49.76 -32.23 -7.68
CA SER A 424 50.67 -31.06 -7.65
C SER A 424 50.15 -29.91 -8.59
N PRO A 425 50.80 -28.73 -8.75
CA PRO A 425 50.16 -27.42 -8.59
C PRO A 425 50.01 -26.56 -9.86
N VAL A 426 49.04 -25.65 -9.79
CA VAL A 426 49.00 -24.26 -10.34
C VAL A 426 49.31 -24.06 -11.84
N ASP A 427 48.28 -23.64 -12.58
CA ASP A 427 48.37 -22.39 -13.36
C ASP A 427 47.02 -21.68 -13.48
N THR A 428 47.11 -20.38 -13.35
CA THR A 428 46.05 -19.38 -13.19
C THR A 428 45.30 -19.01 -14.49
N ALA A 429 44.02 -18.65 -14.31
CA ALA A 429 43.21 -17.72 -15.11
C ALA A 429 42.43 -18.23 -16.35
N PRO A 430 41.29 -17.58 -16.68
CA PRO A 430 40.08 -18.22 -17.23
C PRO A 430 39.99 -18.13 -18.75
N VAL A 431 39.55 -19.22 -19.40
CA VAL A 431 39.25 -19.23 -20.84
C VAL A 431 37.75 -19.42 -21.10
N VAL A 432 37.20 -18.37 -21.69
CA VAL A 432 35.99 -18.25 -22.53
C VAL A 432 35.49 -19.59 -23.11
N PRO A 433 34.21 -19.98 -22.94
CA PRO A 433 33.64 -21.10 -23.69
C PRO A 433 33.27 -20.64 -25.10
N GLY A 434 34.14 -20.92 -26.06
CA GLY A 434 33.87 -20.77 -27.50
C GLY A 434 34.80 -21.66 -28.31
N GLU A 435 34.21 -22.66 -28.97
CA GLU A 435 34.79 -23.64 -29.91
C GLU A 435 35.41 -24.92 -29.31
N ILE A 436 34.70 -26.05 -29.53
CA ILE A 436 35.24 -27.42 -29.52
C ILE A 436 34.83 -28.07 -30.85
N PRO A 437 35.72 -28.87 -31.48
CA PRO A 437 35.64 -29.21 -32.90
C PRO A 437 34.74 -30.41 -33.19
N SER A 438 34.27 -30.48 -34.43
CA SER A 438 33.45 -31.57 -34.98
C SER A 438 34.15 -32.94 -34.97
N PRO A 439 33.39 -34.02 -34.71
CA PRO A 439 33.61 -35.28 -35.43
C PRO A 439 32.35 -35.82 -36.11
N VAL A 440 32.64 -36.72 -37.05
CA VAL A 440 31.87 -37.16 -38.21
C VAL A 440 30.75 -38.17 -37.89
N LYS A 441 29.57 -37.91 -38.48
CA LYS A 441 28.44 -38.77 -38.91
C LYS A 441 28.46 -40.29 -38.58
N LYS A 442 27.33 -40.79 -38.05
CA LYS A 442 26.36 -41.66 -38.79
C LYS A 442 25.00 -41.83 -38.06
N GLU A 443 23.96 -41.27 -38.71
CA GLU A 443 22.53 -41.69 -38.85
C GLU A 443 21.67 -42.03 -37.61
N LYS A 444 20.39 -41.60 -37.42
CA LYS A 444 19.32 -41.19 -38.36
C LYS A 444 18.14 -40.47 -37.65
N LYS A 445 17.82 -39.26 -38.13
CA LYS A 445 16.49 -38.63 -38.41
C LYS A 445 15.30 -38.79 -37.41
N LYS A 446 15.02 -37.74 -36.63
CA LYS A 446 13.80 -36.90 -36.69
C LYS A 446 13.84 -35.76 -35.65
N LYS A 447 13.31 -34.58 -36.05
CA LYS A 447 13.21 -33.29 -35.32
C LYS A 447 14.45 -32.36 -35.38
N ARG A 448 14.54 -31.62 -36.48
CA ARG A 448 15.05 -30.25 -36.51
C ARG A 448 14.09 -29.41 -37.36
N LYS A 449 13.44 -28.46 -36.70
CA LYS A 449 12.87 -27.18 -37.20
C LYS A 449 11.83 -26.69 -36.19
N ALA A 450 12.30 -26.01 -35.15
CA ALA A 450 11.59 -25.01 -34.35
C ALA A 450 12.49 -24.58 -33.18
N GLU A 451 13.56 -23.84 -33.46
CA GLU A 451 14.35 -23.09 -32.46
C GLU A 451 15.24 -22.10 -33.22
N GLU A 452 14.59 -21.10 -33.80
CA GLU A 452 15.20 -19.82 -34.23
C GLU A 452 14.06 -18.94 -34.75
N ALA A 453 13.52 -18.11 -33.85
CA ALA A 453 12.73 -16.88 -34.06
C ALA A 453 11.89 -16.59 -32.81
N ILE A 454 12.54 -16.13 -31.73
CA ILE A 454 11.88 -15.40 -30.65
C ILE A 454 12.81 -14.27 -30.24
N GLU A 455 12.72 -13.15 -30.96
CA GLU A 455 12.86 -11.81 -30.40
C GLU A 455 12.16 -10.83 -31.35
N LEU A 456 11.40 -9.90 -30.76
CA LEU A 456 10.56 -8.85 -31.37
C LEU A 456 9.16 -9.28 -31.85
N ASP A 457 8.14 -9.12 -30.99
CA ASP A 457 7.00 -8.21 -31.23
C ASP A 457 6.06 -8.18 -29.99
N GLU A 458 5.96 -7.02 -29.33
CA GLU A 458 4.90 -6.71 -28.37
C GLU A 458 3.73 -6.09 -29.13
N SER A 459 2.68 -6.87 -29.38
CA SER A 459 1.33 -6.34 -29.60
C SER A 459 0.28 -7.38 -29.19
N GLU A 460 -0.72 -6.93 -28.43
CA GLU A 460 -1.80 -7.76 -27.90
C GLU A 460 -2.67 -8.38 -29.01
N GLU A 461 -2.72 -9.71 -29.09
CA GLU A 461 -3.81 -10.45 -29.77
C GLU A 461 -4.25 -11.72 -28.98
N PRO A 462 -5.55 -12.11 -29.06
CA PRO A 462 -6.19 -13.09 -28.18
C PRO A 462 -5.95 -14.56 -28.62
N PRO A 463 -6.20 -15.57 -27.75
CA PRO A 463 -5.72 -16.92 -27.99
C PRO A 463 -6.46 -17.65 -29.13
N ALA A 464 -5.68 -18.47 -29.84
CA ALA A 464 -6.08 -19.26 -31.01
C ALA A 464 -7.18 -20.30 -30.74
N LYS A 465 -8.02 -20.47 -31.76
CA LYS A 465 -9.30 -21.20 -31.78
C LYS A 465 -9.15 -22.73 -31.95
N VAL A 466 -9.88 -23.48 -31.13
CA VAL A 466 -10.43 -24.81 -31.51
C VAL A 466 -11.44 -24.63 -32.65
N LYS A 467 -11.41 -25.48 -33.68
CA LYS A 467 -12.29 -25.39 -34.86
C LYS A 467 -13.76 -25.60 -34.48
N LYS A 468 -14.51 -24.50 -34.31
CA LYS A 468 -15.99 -24.47 -34.28
C LYS A 468 -16.59 -24.23 -35.67
N SER A 469 -17.76 -24.81 -35.93
CA SER A 469 -18.46 -24.76 -37.22
C SER A 469 -18.97 -23.35 -37.57
N LYS A 470 -19.22 -23.11 -38.86
CA LYS A 470 -19.56 -21.79 -39.43
C LYS A 470 -20.90 -21.23 -38.91
N GLU A 471 -21.76 -22.09 -38.39
CA GLU A 471 -23.09 -21.77 -37.85
C GLU A 471 -23.02 -21.28 -36.40
N GLU A 472 -22.16 -21.87 -35.56
CA GLU A 472 -21.91 -21.40 -34.19
C GLU A 472 -21.28 -20.00 -34.16
N ARG A 473 -20.38 -19.69 -35.11
CA ARG A 473 -19.79 -18.35 -35.23
C ARG A 473 -20.80 -17.25 -35.59
N LYS A 474 -21.90 -17.59 -36.27
CA LYS A 474 -22.97 -16.62 -36.57
C LYS A 474 -23.80 -16.33 -35.33
N LYS A 475 -24.16 -17.36 -34.54
CA LYS A 475 -24.89 -17.20 -33.28
C LYS A 475 -24.12 -16.38 -32.24
N ASP A 476 -22.83 -16.65 -32.02
CA ASP A 476 -22.01 -15.89 -31.07
C ASP A 476 -21.87 -14.40 -31.45
N LYS A 477 -21.86 -14.09 -32.76
CA LYS A 477 -21.76 -12.71 -33.26
C LYS A 477 -23.08 -11.95 -33.12
N GLU A 478 -24.20 -12.67 -33.18
CA GLU A 478 -25.54 -12.11 -33.01
C GLU A 478 -25.88 -11.87 -31.53
N GLU A 479 -25.45 -12.78 -30.64
CA GLU A 479 -25.56 -12.60 -29.18
C GLU A 479 -24.70 -11.44 -28.68
N ARG A 480 -23.44 -11.31 -29.13
CA ARG A 480 -22.59 -10.15 -28.77
C ARG A 480 -23.15 -8.81 -29.27
N LYS A 481 -23.85 -8.80 -30.41
CA LYS A 481 -24.55 -7.60 -30.90
C LYS A 481 -25.78 -7.27 -30.05
N LYS A 482 -26.53 -8.27 -29.58
CA LYS A 482 -27.65 -8.08 -28.64
C LYS A 482 -27.18 -7.61 -27.27
N GLU A 483 -26.05 -8.11 -26.77
CA GLU A 483 -25.49 -7.71 -25.47
C GLU A 483 -24.96 -6.26 -25.50
N LYS A 484 -24.29 -5.85 -26.59
CA LYS A 484 -23.90 -4.44 -26.80
C LYS A 484 -25.09 -3.50 -26.93
N LYS A 485 -26.20 -3.95 -27.56
CA LYS A 485 -27.44 -3.17 -27.64
C LYS A 485 -28.16 -3.05 -26.29
N ARG A 486 -28.08 -4.08 -25.43
CA ARG A 486 -28.62 -4.03 -24.06
C ARG A 486 -27.81 -3.11 -23.16
N LYS A 487 -26.47 -3.17 -23.23
CA LYS A 487 -25.58 -2.28 -22.46
C LYS A 487 -25.67 -0.81 -22.90
N ALA A 488 -25.96 -0.54 -24.17
CA ALA A 488 -26.22 0.83 -24.64
C ALA A 488 -27.58 1.36 -24.16
N ALA A 489 -28.58 0.49 -23.98
CA ALA A 489 -29.92 0.88 -23.50
C ALA A 489 -30.00 1.02 -21.96
N GLU A 490 -29.10 0.40 -21.20
CA GLU A 490 -29.02 0.57 -19.73
C GLU A 490 -28.30 1.86 -19.31
N VAL A 491 -27.51 2.49 -20.20
CA VAL A 491 -26.79 3.74 -19.90
C VAL A 491 -27.62 4.99 -20.23
N GLU A 492 -28.74 4.86 -20.95
CA GLU A 492 -29.60 5.98 -21.38
C GLU A 492 -30.81 6.26 -20.46
N VAL A 493 -30.94 5.59 -19.30
CA VAL A 493 -32.15 5.70 -18.44
C VAL A 493 -31.91 6.38 -17.08
N ASP A 494 -30.68 6.75 -16.72
CA ASP A 494 -30.39 7.51 -15.49
C ASP A 494 -29.86 8.93 -15.79
N GLU A 495 -30.69 9.77 -16.40
CA GLU A 495 -30.61 11.23 -16.25
C GLU A 495 -32.02 11.79 -15.99
N VAL A 496 -32.31 12.08 -14.72
CA VAL A 496 -33.48 12.88 -14.31
C VAL A 496 -33.14 14.36 -14.56
N PRO A 497 -33.97 15.11 -15.30
CA PRO A 497 -33.70 16.52 -15.59
C PRO A 497 -34.09 17.40 -14.38
N VAL A 498 -33.18 18.28 -14.00
CA VAL A 498 -33.45 19.40 -13.08
C VAL A 498 -34.17 20.49 -13.89
N GLU A 499 -35.40 20.82 -13.46
CA GLU A 499 -36.16 21.98 -13.92
C GLU A 499 -35.42 23.28 -13.57
N VAL A 500 -35.20 24.12 -14.60
CA VAL A 500 -34.84 25.53 -14.43
C VAL A 500 -36.10 26.34 -14.72
N GLU A 501 -36.62 26.99 -13.69
CA GLU A 501 -37.73 27.96 -13.79
C GLU A 501 -37.14 29.36 -14.02
N GLU A 502 -36.99 29.79 -15.28
CA GLU A 502 -36.98 31.23 -15.62
C GLU A 502 -37.44 31.44 -17.07
N THR A 503 -38.61 32.06 -17.25
CA THR A 503 -38.93 32.94 -18.40
C THR A 503 -39.95 33.98 -17.91
N PRO A 504 -40.24 35.10 -18.63
CA PRO A 504 -39.71 35.54 -19.94
C PRO A 504 -39.19 37.01 -19.90
N VAL A 505 -38.56 37.56 -20.96
CA VAL A 505 -39.29 38.37 -21.97
C VAL A 505 -38.31 38.92 -23.05
N LYS A 506 -38.64 38.55 -24.31
CA LYS A 506 -38.59 39.33 -25.58
C LYS A 506 -37.26 39.77 -26.25
N VAL A 507 -37.11 39.22 -27.47
CA VAL A 507 -37.18 39.92 -28.79
C VAL A 507 -35.88 40.16 -29.61
N LYS A 508 -35.91 39.54 -30.81
CA LYS A 508 -35.33 39.89 -32.14
C LYS A 508 -33.81 39.73 -32.37
N LYS A 509 -33.42 38.82 -33.30
CA LYS A 509 -32.98 39.06 -34.72
C LYS A 509 -31.72 39.94 -34.78
N SER A 510 -30.60 39.59 -35.40
CA SER A 510 -30.37 39.02 -36.75
C SER A 510 -28.88 38.65 -36.94
N LYS A 511 -28.56 37.54 -37.62
CA LYS A 511 -27.77 37.44 -38.88
C LYS A 511 -26.91 38.67 -39.23
N ASP A 512 -25.59 38.54 -39.39
CA ASP A 512 -24.89 38.16 -40.64
C ASP A 512 -23.37 38.47 -40.54
N LYS A 513 -22.55 37.60 -41.16
CA LYS A 513 -21.30 37.85 -41.92
C LYS A 513 -19.98 38.30 -41.24
N ASP A 514 -19.01 37.37 -41.32
CA ASP A 514 -17.56 37.54 -41.58
C ASP A 514 -17.22 38.57 -42.70
N PRO A 515 -15.94 38.94 -43.01
CA PRO A 515 -14.63 38.65 -42.39
C PRO A 515 -13.67 39.89 -42.34
N GLU A 516 -12.38 39.63 -42.13
CA GLU A 516 -11.20 40.37 -42.64
C GLU A 516 -10.44 41.39 -41.76
N ALA A 517 -9.22 40.95 -41.39
CA ALA A 517 -7.93 41.53 -41.81
C ALA A 517 -7.10 42.40 -40.83
N LYS A 518 -5.87 41.87 -40.65
CA LYS A 518 -4.55 42.52 -40.50
C LYS A 518 -4.15 43.06 -39.12
N LEU A 519 -3.23 42.38 -38.41
CA LEU A 519 -1.76 42.51 -38.53
C LEU A 519 -1.26 43.96 -38.57
N LYS A 520 -0.77 44.48 -37.43
CA LYS A 520 0.65 44.83 -37.18
C LYS A 520 0.85 45.88 -36.08
N LYS A 521 1.87 45.57 -35.25
CA LYS A 521 2.82 46.48 -34.59
C LYS A 521 2.30 47.44 -33.51
N LYS A 522 2.81 47.26 -32.29
CA LYS A 522 3.84 48.16 -31.73
C LYS A 522 4.46 47.60 -30.44
N LYS A 523 5.76 47.27 -30.52
CA LYS A 523 6.69 47.40 -29.39
C LYS A 523 6.85 48.89 -29.10
N SER A 524 6.70 49.33 -27.84
CA SER A 524 7.69 50.20 -27.17
C SER A 524 7.24 50.63 -25.76
N LYS A 525 8.07 50.25 -24.79
CA LYS A 525 8.66 51.10 -23.71
C LYS A 525 7.74 51.86 -22.74
N SER A 526 7.82 51.45 -21.47
CA SER A 526 7.92 52.31 -20.27
C SER A 526 8.53 51.46 -19.14
N LYS A 527 9.86 51.42 -18.96
CA LYS A 527 10.68 52.24 -18.04
C LYS A 527 10.06 52.48 -16.65
N LEU A 528 10.75 51.88 -15.66
CA LEU A 528 11.17 52.42 -14.35
C LEU A 528 10.11 52.99 -13.41
N VAL A 529 10.04 52.45 -12.17
CA VAL A 529 10.54 53.10 -10.93
C VAL A 529 10.77 52.01 -9.86
N GLU A 530 11.93 52.08 -9.21
CA GLU A 530 12.38 51.32 -8.04
C GLU A 530 11.80 51.86 -6.71
N ALA A 531 11.91 51.03 -5.67
CA ALA A 531 12.01 51.35 -4.24
C ALA A 531 10.72 51.70 -3.49
N GLU A 532 10.21 50.74 -2.71
CA GLU A 532 10.49 50.61 -1.26
C GLU A 532 10.42 49.14 -0.84
#